data_AF-A0A9N8J8A9-F1
#
_entry.id   AF-A0A9N8J8A9-F1
#
_cell.length_a   1.000
_cell.length_b   1.000
_cell.length_c   1.000
_cell.angle_alpha   90.00
_cell.angle_beta   90.00
_cell.angle_gamma   90.00
#
_symmetry.space_group_name_H-M   'P 1'
#
loop_
_entity.id
_entity.type
_entity.pdbx_description
1 polymer ?
#
loop_
_entity_poly.entity_id
_entity_poly.type
_entity_poly.pdbx_seq_one_letter_code
_entity_poly.pdbx_strand_id
1 'polypeptide(L)'
;MASGLPTPQIDNDDLDCGYAFYLQSSSSDSSNGFYAAVSAGTGGLATFTANKNLATKFTIDSSGDLVEQSPSQGFVGTLNPEMNAQKLGFKVYDGSNSYGRLNCQRQSEGLSCNVGGVAYTAATCGNDGALYFTKTITAGCTAINLVPVLP
;
A
#
# COMPACT_ATOMS: atom_id res chain seq x y z
N MET A 1 -53.29 10.82 10.09
CA MET A 1 -52.74 9.60 9.49
C MET A 1 -51.59 9.99 8.57
N ALA A 2 -50.48 9.25 8.67
CA ALA A 2 -49.29 9.23 7.81
C ALA A 2 -48.50 10.55 7.63
N SER A 3 -47.53 10.74 8.53
CA SER A 3 -46.26 11.39 8.21
C SER A 3 -45.51 10.53 7.18
N GLY A 4 -45.12 11.11 6.05
CA GLY A 4 -44.18 10.52 5.10
C GLY A 4 -43.05 11.52 4.87
N LEU A 5 -42.08 11.56 5.79
CA LEU A 5 -40.80 12.21 5.52
C LEU A 5 -40.10 11.40 4.41
N PRO A 6 -39.56 12.04 3.36
CA PRO A 6 -38.63 11.36 2.49
C PRO A 6 -37.40 10.98 3.32
N THR A 7 -37.15 9.69 3.47
CA THR A 7 -35.86 9.17 3.90
C THR A 7 -34.78 9.74 2.96
N PRO A 8 -33.70 10.33 3.48
CA PRO A 8 -32.55 10.64 2.64
C PRO A 8 -32.03 9.31 2.08
N GLN A 9 -32.23 9.12 0.79
CA GLN A 9 -31.60 8.06 0.03
C GLN A 9 -30.12 8.44 0.00
N ILE A 10 -29.30 7.76 0.81
CA ILE A 10 -27.85 7.84 0.68
C ILE A 10 -27.56 7.23 -0.69
N ASP A 11 -27.26 8.08 -1.67
CA ASP A 11 -26.76 7.67 -2.96
C ASP A 11 -25.46 6.89 -2.70
N ASN A 12 -25.51 5.57 -2.87
CA ASN A 12 -24.39 4.65 -2.71
C ASN A 12 -23.36 4.79 -3.85
N ASP A 13 -23.24 5.96 -4.46
CA ASP A 13 -22.28 6.28 -5.52
C ASP A 13 -20.98 6.92 -4.97
N ASP A 14 -20.88 7.13 -3.65
CA ASP A 14 -19.65 7.56 -2.96
C ASP A 14 -18.96 6.39 -2.22
N LEU A 15 -19.00 5.18 -2.78
CA LEU A 15 -18.59 3.95 -2.07
C LEU A 15 -17.53 3.08 -2.75
N ASP A 16 -16.89 3.49 -3.85
CA ASP A 16 -15.78 2.70 -4.43
C ASP A 16 -14.74 3.52 -5.22
N CYS A 17 -14.42 4.74 -4.75
CA CYS A 17 -13.20 5.43 -5.14
C CYS A 17 -12.35 5.62 -3.89
N GLY A 18 -11.76 4.52 -3.42
CA GLY A 18 -10.83 4.54 -2.29
C GLY A 18 -9.85 5.70 -2.42
N TYR A 19 -9.93 6.66 -1.50
CA TYR A 19 -9.14 7.89 -1.55
C TYR A 19 -7.66 7.56 -1.75
N ALA A 20 -7.17 7.82 -2.95
CA ALA A 20 -5.78 7.54 -3.27
C ALA A 20 -4.85 8.32 -2.35
N PHE A 21 -3.72 7.71 -1.99
CA PHE A 21 -2.75 8.25 -1.06
C PHE A 21 -1.32 7.94 -1.53
N TYR A 22 -0.37 8.71 -1.03
CA TYR A 22 1.05 8.39 -1.12
C TYR A 22 1.49 7.61 0.11
N LEU A 23 2.48 6.74 -0.03
CA LEU A 23 3.12 6.05 1.09
C LEU A 23 4.45 6.71 1.43
N GLN A 24 4.68 7.02 2.70
CA GLN A 24 5.90 7.66 3.19
C GLN A 24 6.54 6.82 4.31
N SER A 25 7.87 6.73 4.36
CA SER A 25 8.63 5.90 5.34
C SER A 25 8.63 6.42 6.79
N SER A 26 8.04 7.59 7.07
CA SER A 26 7.82 8.15 8.41
C SER A 26 6.96 9.42 8.32
N SER A 27 6.32 9.82 9.43
CA SER A 27 5.54 11.08 9.54
C SER A 27 6.38 12.33 9.79
N SER A 28 7.71 12.23 9.77
CA SER A 28 8.57 13.38 10.10
C SER A 28 8.56 14.41 8.97
N ASP A 29 8.39 15.68 9.35
CA ASP A 29 8.44 16.91 8.53
C ASP A 29 9.79 17.13 7.81
N SER A 30 10.53 16.07 7.47
CA SER A 30 11.61 16.20 6.52
C SER A 30 10.99 16.42 5.14
N SER A 31 11.37 17.50 4.49
CA SER A 31 11.06 17.79 3.09
C SER A 31 11.52 16.68 2.11
N ASN A 32 12.20 15.65 2.64
CA ASN A 32 12.73 14.47 1.97
C ASN A 32 12.15 13.16 2.52
N GLY A 33 10.94 13.19 3.10
CA GLY A 33 10.22 11.98 3.46
C GLY A 33 10.19 11.05 2.25
N PHE A 34 10.77 9.86 2.38
CA PHE A 34 10.92 8.97 1.25
C PHE A 34 9.54 8.44 0.86
N TYR A 35 9.06 8.85 -0.30
CA TYR A 35 7.79 8.41 -0.87
C TYR A 35 7.99 7.10 -1.63
N ALA A 36 7.06 6.16 -1.50
CA ALA A 36 7.09 4.96 -2.30
C ALA A 36 6.76 5.30 -3.76
N ALA A 37 7.58 4.75 -4.66
CA ALA A 37 7.45 4.86 -6.09
C ALA A 37 7.58 3.46 -6.70
N VAL A 38 6.75 3.22 -7.70
CA VAL A 38 6.70 2.03 -8.55
C VAL A 38 6.49 2.54 -9.97
N SER A 39 7.05 1.85 -10.96
CA SER A 39 6.80 2.18 -12.37
C SER A 39 5.32 1.94 -12.72
N ALA A 40 4.55 3.02 -12.66
CA ALA A 40 3.12 3.00 -12.87
C ALA A 40 2.75 2.43 -14.25
N GLY A 41 1.80 1.49 -14.28
CA GLY A 41 1.29 0.83 -15.48
C GLY A 41 2.12 -0.36 -15.95
N THR A 42 3.29 -0.60 -15.36
CA THR A 42 4.14 -1.78 -15.65
C THR A 42 4.35 -2.67 -14.43
N GLY A 43 3.99 -2.17 -13.24
CA GLY A 43 4.37 -2.78 -11.98
C GLY A 43 5.87 -2.72 -11.74
N GLY A 44 6.37 -3.54 -10.82
CA GLY A 44 7.78 -3.62 -10.47
C GLY A 44 8.03 -3.54 -8.96
N LEU A 45 9.30 -3.36 -8.59
CA LEU A 45 9.69 -3.23 -7.19
C LEU A 45 9.41 -1.82 -6.69
N ALA A 46 8.84 -1.72 -5.49
CA ALA A 46 8.66 -0.45 -4.81
C ALA A 46 9.99 0.05 -4.25
N THR A 47 10.33 1.27 -4.63
CA THR A 47 11.50 2.00 -4.13
C THR A 47 11.08 3.32 -3.51
N PHE A 48 12.01 3.91 -2.79
CA PHE A 48 11.84 5.18 -2.12
C PHE A 48 12.43 6.32 -2.95
N THR A 49 11.68 7.41 -3.09
CA THR A 49 12.12 8.64 -3.76
C THR A 49 11.88 9.84 -2.85
N ALA A 50 12.81 10.80 -2.85
CA ALA A 50 12.62 12.08 -2.17
C ALA A 50 11.71 13.05 -2.97
N ASN A 51 11.44 12.74 -4.24
CA ASN A 51 10.63 13.60 -5.11
C ASN A 51 9.17 13.14 -5.13
N LYS A 52 8.28 13.87 -4.45
CA LYS A 52 6.83 13.60 -4.42
C LYS A 52 6.21 13.56 -5.84
N ASN A 53 6.76 14.28 -6.82
CA ASN A 53 6.26 14.26 -8.20
C ASN A 53 6.55 12.94 -8.93
N LEU A 54 7.49 12.14 -8.42
CA LEU A 54 7.80 10.80 -8.92
C LEU A 54 7.16 9.70 -8.07
N ALA A 55 6.44 10.06 -7.01
CA ALA A 55 5.80 9.11 -6.13
C ALA A 55 4.55 8.50 -6.79
N THR A 56 4.29 7.24 -6.44
CA THR A 56 3.12 6.51 -6.94
C THR A 56 1.94 6.77 -6.02
N LYS A 57 0.76 6.98 -6.61
CA LYS A 57 -0.50 6.97 -5.86
C LYS A 57 -0.91 5.53 -5.64
N PHE A 58 -1.32 5.22 -4.42
CA PHE A 58 -1.80 3.92 -4.03
C PHE A 58 -3.25 4.02 -3.57
N THR A 59 -3.96 2.91 -3.67
CA THR A 59 -5.30 2.72 -3.13
C THR A 59 -5.34 1.41 -2.36
N ILE A 60 -6.37 1.26 -1.52
CA ILE A 60 -6.75 -0.04 -0.97
C ILE A 60 -8.09 -0.36 -1.62
N ASP A 61 -8.16 -1.46 -2.36
CA ASP A 61 -9.40 -1.86 -3.01
C ASP A 61 -10.40 -2.47 -2.01
N SER A 62 -11.59 -2.81 -2.50
CA SER A 62 -12.64 -3.43 -1.68
C SER A 62 -12.28 -4.81 -1.12
N SER A 63 -11.27 -5.48 -1.68
CA SER A 63 -10.71 -6.73 -1.13
C SER A 63 -9.67 -6.47 -0.04
N GLY A 64 -9.25 -5.22 0.16
CA GLY A 64 -8.20 -4.81 1.08
C GLY A 64 -6.80 -4.83 0.46
N ASP A 65 -6.67 -5.09 -0.84
CA ASP A 65 -5.37 -5.21 -1.47
C ASP A 65 -4.74 -3.83 -1.69
N LEU A 66 -3.43 -3.71 -1.44
CA LEU A 66 -2.70 -2.50 -1.78
C LEU A 66 -2.47 -2.46 -3.29
N VAL A 67 -3.07 -1.48 -3.96
CA VAL A 67 -3.04 -1.37 -5.42
C VAL A 67 -2.30 -0.11 -5.82
N GLU A 68 -1.46 -0.18 -6.86
CA GLU A 68 -0.96 1.03 -7.50
C GLU A 68 -2.08 1.67 -8.34
N GLN A 69 -2.32 2.96 -8.16
CA GLN A 69 -3.30 3.70 -8.92
C GLN A 69 -2.68 4.18 -10.24
N SER A 70 -2.67 3.33 -11.24
CA SER A 70 -2.36 3.69 -12.63
C SER A 70 -3.65 3.69 -13.48
N PRO A 71 -3.69 4.45 -14.60
CA PRO A 71 -4.85 4.45 -15.50
C PRO A 71 -5.15 3.08 -16.14
N SER A 72 -4.18 2.15 -16.10
CA SER A 72 -4.32 0.76 -16.52
C SER A 72 -4.38 -0.18 -15.30
N GLN A 73 -5.29 0.12 -14.36
CA GLN A 73 -5.49 -0.61 -13.09
C GLN A 73 -5.21 -2.11 -13.19
N GLY A 74 -4.55 -2.70 -12.19
CA GLY A 74 -4.37 -4.16 -12.13
C GLY A 74 -3.11 -4.66 -11.43
N PHE A 75 -2.23 -3.79 -10.97
CA PHE A 75 -1.04 -4.19 -10.22
C PHE A 75 -1.27 -4.09 -8.73
N VAL A 76 -1.28 -5.24 -8.07
CA VAL A 76 -1.43 -5.34 -6.61
C VAL A 76 -0.07 -5.62 -5.98
N GLY A 77 0.13 -5.12 -4.76
CA GLY A 77 1.27 -5.46 -3.93
C GLY A 77 1.25 -6.95 -3.64
N THR A 78 2.39 -7.60 -3.83
CA THR A 78 2.52 -9.05 -3.64
C THR A 78 3.80 -9.38 -2.89
N LEU A 79 3.73 -10.42 -2.06
CA LEU A 79 4.86 -10.99 -1.33
C LEU A 79 4.82 -12.52 -1.45
N ASN A 80 5.98 -13.16 -1.54
CA ASN A 80 6.10 -14.60 -1.35
C ASN A 80 5.96 -14.92 0.15
N PRO A 81 4.91 -15.64 0.59
CA PRO A 81 4.67 -15.93 1.99
C PRO A 81 5.75 -16.83 2.63
N GLU A 82 6.61 -17.48 1.85
CA GLU A 82 7.70 -18.32 2.37
C GLU A 82 8.90 -17.48 2.84
N MET A 83 9.03 -16.24 2.36
CA MET A 83 10.18 -15.38 2.68
C MET A 83 9.92 -14.53 3.92
N ASN A 84 10.95 -14.39 4.76
CA ASN A 84 10.91 -13.56 5.97
C ASN A 84 11.02 -12.07 5.67
N ALA A 85 11.86 -11.68 4.73
CA ALA A 85 12.09 -10.30 4.31
C ALA A 85 12.21 -10.25 2.80
N GLN A 86 11.48 -9.35 2.15
CA GLN A 86 11.52 -9.20 0.70
C GLN A 86 11.07 -7.82 0.28
N LYS A 87 11.53 -7.40 -0.90
CA LYS A 87 11.11 -6.15 -1.55
C LYS A 87 9.64 -6.27 -1.93
N LEU A 88 8.86 -5.23 -1.66
CA LEU A 88 7.48 -5.15 -2.13
C LEU A 88 7.48 -5.06 -3.66
N GLY A 89 6.79 -5.99 -4.31
CA GLY A 89 6.59 -5.99 -5.75
C GLY A 89 5.13 -5.78 -6.11
N PHE A 90 4.88 -4.96 -7.12
CA PHE A 90 3.55 -4.77 -7.73
C PHE A 90 3.48 -5.55 -9.03
N LYS A 91 2.51 -6.46 -9.13
CA LYS A 91 2.36 -7.40 -10.24
C LYS A 91 0.90 -7.56 -10.61
N VAL A 92 0.62 -7.93 -11.87
CA VAL A 92 -0.69 -8.44 -12.25
C VAL A 92 -0.96 -9.70 -11.45
N TYR A 93 -2.09 -9.73 -10.74
CA TYR A 93 -2.50 -10.89 -9.96
C TYR A 93 -3.62 -11.64 -10.66
N ASP A 94 -3.29 -12.81 -11.19
CA ASP A 94 -4.18 -13.71 -11.92
C ASP A 94 -4.56 -14.95 -11.09
N GLY A 95 -4.23 -14.97 -9.79
CA GLY A 95 -4.50 -16.09 -8.89
C GLY A 95 -3.64 -17.34 -9.11
N SER A 96 -2.68 -17.32 -10.05
CA SER A 96 -1.91 -18.51 -10.44
C SER A 96 -0.47 -18.55 -9.91
N ASN A 97 -0.07 -17.56 -9.11
CA ASN A 97 1.31 -17.36 -8.69
C ASN A 97 1.54 -17.73 -7.22
N SER A 98 2.75 -18.20 -6.89
CA SER A 98 3.22 -18.49 -5.51
C SER A 98 3.31 -17.26 -4.58
N TYR A 99 2.80 -16.11 -5.02
CA TYR A 99 2.80 -14.87 -4.27
C TYR A 99 1.41 -14.65 -3.67
N GLY A 100 1.35 -14.18 -2.43
CA GLY A 100 0.11 -13.70 -1.83
C GLY A 100 -0.08 -12.21 -2.03
N ARG A 101 -1.34 -11.76 -2.07
CA ARG A 101 -1.71 -10.35 -2.15
C ARG A 101 -1.43 -9.67 -0.81
N LEU A 102 -0.80 -8.50 -0.86
CA LEU A 102 -0.54 -7.67 0.30
C LEU A 102 -1.82 -6.94 0.66
N ASN A 103 -2.49 -7.47 1.69
CA ASN A 103 -3.74 -6.93 2.19
C ASN A 103 -3.42 -5.91 3.28
N CYS A 104 -3.82 -4.66 3.08
CA CYS A 104 -3.48 -3.55 3.96
C CYS A 104 -4.73 -2.83 4.46
N GLN A 105 -4.61 -2.25 5.64
CA GLN A 105 -5.63 -1.40 6.24
C GLN A 105 -4.97 -0.14 6.77
N ARG A 106 -5.59 1.01 6.50
CA ARG A 106 -5.19 2.28 7.09
C ARG A 106 -5.60 2.30 8.55
N GLN A 107 -4.67 2.67 9.42
CA GLN A 107 -4.89 2.91 10.83
C GLN A 107 -4.53 4.37 11.15
N SER A 108 -4.92 4.84 12.33
CA SER A 108 -4.69 6.23 12.75
C SER A 108 -3.20 6.65 12.72
N GLU A 109 -2.27 5.70 12.88
CA GLU A 109 -0.83 5.97 12.98
C GLU A 109 0.00 5.37 11.83
N GLY A 110 -0.63 4.74 10.84
CA GLY A 110 0.09 4.14 9.73
C GLY A 110 -0.68 3.11 8.92
N LEU A 111 0.06 2.26 8.21
CA LEU A 111 -0.48 1.17 7.40
C LEU A 111 -0.14 -0.18 8.05
N SER A 112 -1.17 -1.00 8.31
CA SER A 112 -0.98 -2.39 8.76
C SER A 112 -1.25 -3.33 7.59
N CYS A 113 -0.35 -4.27 7.33
CA CYS A 113 -0.47 -5.18 6.20
C CYS A 113 -0.20 -6.64 6.59
N ASN A 114 -0.87 -7.56 5.88
CA ASN A 114 -0.71 -8.99 6.04
C ASN A 114 -0.83 -9.71 4.70
N VAL A 115 -0.36 -10.96 4.66
CA VAL A 115 -0.56 -11.87 3.53
C VAL A 115 -1.05 -13.20 4.09
N GLY A 116 -2.28 -13.58 3.74
CA GLY A 116 -2.88 -14.83 4.22
C GLY A 116 -2.94 -14.93 5.75
N GLY A 117 -3.18 -13.81 6.44
CA GLY A 117 -3.23 -13.75 7.91
C GLY A 117 -1.88 -13.62 8.61
N VAL A 118 -0.75 -13.67 7.88
CA VAL A 118 0.58 -13.41 8.45
C VAL A 118 0.87 -11.92 8.36
N ALA A 119 1.07 -11.28 9.51
CA ALA A 119 1.42 -9.86 9.58
C ALA A 119 2.82 -9.61 9.02
N TYR A 120 2.97 -8.50 8.31
CA TYR A 120 4.26 -8.01 7.84
C TYR A 120 4.47 -6.55 8.28
N THR A 121 5.68 -6.26 8.71
CA THR A 121 6.14 -4.92 9.08
C THR A 121 6.96 -4.34 7.94
N ALA A 122 6.66 -3.11 7.57
CA ALA A 122 7.45 -2.38 6.58
C ALA A 122 8.85 -2.07 7.12
N ALA A 123 9.86 -2.16 6.24
CA ALA A 123 11.25 -1.94 6.60
C ALA A 123 12.05 -1.35 5.43
N THR A 124 13.22 -0.81 5.75
CA THR A 124 14.31 -0.64 4.79
C THR A 124 15.39 -1.65 5.14
N CYS A 125 16.04 -2.24 4.14
CA CYS A 125 17.10 -3.22 4.36
C CYS A 125 18.31 -2.89 3.50
N GLY A 126 19.51 -3.01 4.06
CA GLY A 126 20.77 -2.88 3.31
C GLY A 126 21.01 -1.52 2.63
N ASN A 127 20.24 -0.48 2.96
CA ASN A 127 20.33 0.87 2.37
C ASN A 127 20.20 0.91 0.84
N ASP A 128 19.49 -0.04 0.23
CA ASP A 128 19.33 -0.11 -1.24
C ASP A 128 18.16 0.73 -1.78
N GLY A 129 17.47 1.47 -0.90
CA GLY A 129 16.35 2.33 -1.25
C GLY A 129 15.06 1.59 -1.59
N ALA A 130 14.98 0.26 -1.43
CA ALA A 130 13.75 -0.47 -1.65
C ALA A 130 12.84 -0.46 -0.41
N LEU A 131 11.53 -0.53 -0.64
CA LEU A 131 10.55 -0.81 0.40
C LEU A 131 10.47 -2.32 0.63
N TYR A 132 10.81 -2.75 1.84
CA TYR A 132 10.69 -4.15 2.26
C TYR A 132 9.46 -4.36 3.13
N PHE A 133 8.93 -5.57 3.10
CA PHE A 133 8.03 -6.09 4.12
C PHE A 133 8.66 -7.33 4.75
N THR A 134 8.63 -7.37 6.08
CA THR A 134 9.28 -8.44 6.86
C THR A 134 8.33 -9.02 7.89
N LYS A 135 8.38 -10.34 8.12
CA LYS A 135 7.62 -10.99 9.22
C LYS A 135 8.22 -10.66 10.59
N THR A 136 9.55 -10.64 10.62
CA THR A 136 10.37 -10.31 11.79
C THR A 136 11.51 -9.42 11.31
N ILE A 137 11.82 -8.37 12.07
CA ILE A 137 12.94 -7.48 11.74
C ILE A 137 14.25 -8.25 11.93
N THR A 138 14.89 -8.59 10.81
CA THR A 138 16.18 -9.31 10.77
C THR A 138 17.36 -8.34 10.78
N ALA A 139 18.56 -8.85 11.10
CA ALA A 139 19.79 -8.07 11.03
C ALA A 139 19.98 -7.43 9.64
N GLY A 140 20.30 -6.14 9.61
CA GLY A 140 20.44 -5.37 8.37
C GLY A 140 19.14 -4.74 7.84
N CYS A 141 18.01 -4.93 8.54
CA CYS A 141 16.75 -4.24 8.28
C CYS A 141 16.37 -3.33 9.46
N THR A 142 15.78 -2.19 9.13
CA THR A 142 15.21 -1.23 10.10
C THR A 142 13.72 -1.11 9.83
N ALA A 143 12.90 -1.33 10.84
CA ALA A 143 11.46 -1.11 10.76
C ALA A 143 11.18 0.37 10.45
N ILE A 144 10.19 0.61 9.60
CA ILE A 144 9.72 1.97 9.30
C ILE A 144 8.22 2.07 9.49
N ASN A 145 7.77 3.26 9.86
CA ASN A 145 6.35 3.57 9.90
C ASN A 145 5.92 3.98 8.50
N LEU A 146 5.14 3.13 7.82
CA LEU A 146 4.50 3.53 6.58
C LEU A 146 3.25 4.34 6.87
N VAL A 147 3.27 5.61 6.46
CA VAL A 147 2.17 6.54 6.68
C VAL A 147 1.49 6.85 5.35
N PRO A 148 0.17 6.64 5.22
CA PRO A 148 -0.59 7.06 4.05
C PRO A 148 -0.87 8.57 4.13
N VAL A 149 -0.39 9.34 3.14
CA VAL A 149 -0.57 10.79 3.05
C VAL A 149 -1.52 11.12 1.90
N LEU A 150 -2.55 11.91 2.19
CA LEU A 150 -3.51 12.36 1.17
C LEU A 150 -2.85 13.40 0.24
N PRO A 151 -3.24 13.45 -1.05
CA PRO A 151 -2.65 14.34 -2.05
C PRO A 151 -2.71 15.82 -1.67
#